data_AF-A0A6P2UP70-F1
#
_entry.id   AF-A0A6P2UP70-F1
#
_cell.length_a   1.000
_cell.length_b   1.000
_cell.length_c   1.000
_cell.angle_alpha   90.00
_cell.angle_beta   90.00
_cell.angle_gamma   90.00
#
_symmetry.space_group_name_H-M   'P 1'
#
loop_
_entity.id
_entity.type
_entity.pdbx_description
1 polymer ?
#
loop_
_entity_poly.entity_id
_entity_poly.type
_entity_poly.pdbx_seq_one_letter_code
_entity_poly.pdbx_strand_id
1 'polypeptide(L)' 'MPKSPATIAEEISDQMRKQGAQALTYQWKDFYVATGRERIKEAFQEQLTHSLAARSLLIAYGRAAVVVCQDYNFNPVKP' A
#
# COMPACT_ATOMS: atom_id res chain seq x y z
N MET A 1 -16.35 -6.02 -6.61
CA MET A 1 -16.86 -4.88 -5.80
C MET A 1 -15.66 -4.10 -5.30
N PRO A 2 -15.62 -2.77 -5.44
CA PRO A 2 -14.49 -1.97 -4.97
C PRO A 2 -14.38 -2.08 -3.45
N LYS A 3 -13.20 -2.48 -2.96
CA LYS A 3 -12.99 -2.63 -1.52
C LYS A 3 -12.89 -1.26 -0.85
N SER A 4 -13.21 -1.23 0.45
CA SER A 4 -12.99 -0.04 1.27
C SER A 4 -11.48 0.19 1.48
N PRO A 5 -11.02 1.45 1.60
CA PRO A 5 -9.62 1.75 1.93
C PRO A 5 -9.13 1.04 3.20
N ALA A 6 -9.98 0.93 4.22
CA ALA A 6 -9.65 0.26 5.48
C ALA A 6 -9.42 -1.25 5.29
N THR A 7 -10.30 -1.92 4.52
CA THR A 7 -10.16 -3.35 4.19
C THR A 7 -8.88 -3.60 3.39
N ILE A 8 -8.59 -2.74 2.41
CA ILE A 8 -7.36 -2.86 1.60
C ILE A 8 -6.12 -2.69 2.47
N ALA A 9 -6.12 -1.70 3.36
CA ALA A 9 -5.00 -1.44 4.25
C ALA A 9 -4.76 -2.61 5.24
N GLU A 10 -5.82 -3.25 5.71
CA GLU A 10 -5.74 -4.47 6.52
C GLU A 10 -5.15 -5.64 5.73
N GLU A 11 -5.67 -5.93 4.53
CA GLU A 11 -5.18 -7.01 3.67
C GLU A 11 -3.70 -6.83 3.31
N ILE A 12 -3.27 -5.60 2.98
CA ILE A 12 -1.87 -5.29 2.68
C ILE A 12 -1.00 -5.49 3.92
N SER A 13 -1.44 -5.03 5.10
CA SER A 13 -0.70 -5.22 6.35
C SER A 13 -0.52 -6.70 6.68
N ASP A 14 -1.59 -7.49 6.53
CA ASP A 14 -1.56 -8.94 6.71
C ASP A 14 -0.65 -9.63 5.70
N GLN A 15 -0.67 -9.21 4.44
CA GLN A 15 0.22 -9.74 3.41
C GLN A 15 1.69 -9.45 3.76
N MET A 16 2.02 -8.22 4.16
CA MET A 16 3.38 -7.86 4.60
C MET A 16 3.85 -8.73 5.77
N ARG A 17 2.99 -8.90 6.78
CA ARG A 17 3.29 -9.76 7.95
C ARG A 17 3.52 -11.21 7.54
N LYS A 18 2.65 -11.78 6.70
CA LYS A 18 2.76 -13.17 6.22
C LYS A 18 4.04 -13.40 5.41
N GLN A 19 4.47 -12.40 4.64
CA GLN A 19 5.69 -12.49 3.82
C GLN A 19 6.96 -12.10 4.59
N GLY A 20 6.84 -11.57 5.82
CA GLY A 20 7.98 -10.95 6.51
C GLY A 20 8.57 -9.76 5.75
N ALA A 21 7.78 -9.12 4.88
CA ALA A 21 8.24 -8.10 3.97
C ALA A 21 8.21 -6.72 4.61
N GLN A 22 9.27 -5.93 4.39
CA GLN A 22 9.34 -4.52 4.82
C GLN A 22 8.70 -3.58 3.80
N ALA A 23 8.65 -4.01 2.54
CA ALA A 23 8.02 -3.30 1.43
C ALA A 23 7.37 -4.29 0.46
N LEU A 24 6.26 -3.86 -0.14
CA LEU A 24 5.59 -4.52 -1.26
C LEU A 24 5.58 -3.56 -2.45
N THR A 25 5.84 -4.11 -3.62
CA THR A 25 5.76 -3.38 -4.88
C THR A 25 4.69 -4.01 -5.75
N TYR A 26 3.84 -3.18 -6.34
CA TYR A 26 2.76 -3.60 -7.22
C TYR A 26 2.94 -2.98 -8.59
N GLN A 27 2.77 -3.78 -9.65
CA GLN A 27 2.40 -3.19 -10.93
C GLN A 27 0.99 -2.60 -10.80
N TRP A 28 0.69 -1.55 -11.56
CA TRP A 28 -0.63 -0.91 -11.52
C TRP A 28 -1.78 -1.89 -11.76
N LYS A 29 -1.60 -2.86 -12.68
CA LYS A 29 -2.60 -3.91 -12.96
C LYS A 29 -2.94 -4.74 -11.70
N ASP A 30 -1.92 -5.11 -10.92
CA ASP A 30 -2.08 -5.94 -9.73
C ASP A 30 -2.67 -5.11 -8.59
N PHE A 31 -2.32 -3.82 -8.52
CA PHE A 31 -2.91 -2.89 -7.57
C PHE A 31 -4.40 -2.63 -7.85
N TYR A 32 -4.80 -2.51 -9.11
CA TYR A 32 -6.21 -2.43 -9.50
C TYR A 32 -7.00 -3.67 -9.07
N VAL A 33 -6.43 -4.86 -9.24
CA VAL A 33 -7.02 -6.11 -8.76
C VAL A 33 -7.12 -6.13 -7.23
N ALA A 34 -6.03 -5.78 -6.52
CA ALA A 34 -6.01 -5.76 -5.06
C ALA A 34 -7.06 -4.82 -4.47
N THR A 35 -7.23 -3.64 -5.07
CA THR A 35 -8.23 -2.65 -4.63
C THR A 35 -9.65 -2.93 -5.15
N GLY A 36 -9.79 -3.83 -6.13
CA GLY A 36 -11.05 -4.10 -6.83
C GLY A 36 -11.56 -2.91 -7.66
N ARG A 37 -10.64 -2.11 -8.21
CA ARG A 37 -10.95 -0.85 -8.92
C ARG A 37 -10.27 -0.81 -10.28
N GLU A 38 -11.02 -0.41 -11.30
CA GLU A 38 -10.47 -0.20 -12.65
C GLU A 38 -9.66 1.10 -12.77
N ARG A 39 -9.97 2.09 -11.93
CA ARG A 39 -9.26 3.36 -11.87
C ARG A 39 -9.14 3.87 -10.43
N ILE A 40 -8.01 4.49 -10.14
CA ILE A 40 -7.68 5.08 -8.85
C ILE A 40 -7.75 6.60 -8.97
N LYS A 41 -8.72 7.22 -8.30
CA LYS A 41 -8.87 8.68 -8.21
C LYS A 41 -8.07 9.22 -7.02
N GLU A 42 -7.66 10.48 -7.07
CA GLU A 42 -6.91 11.14 -5.98
C GLU A 42 -7.60 11.02 -4.63
N ALA A 43 -8.91 11.27 -4.55
CA ALA A 43 -9.67 11.12 -3.31
C ALA A 43 -9.58 9.70 -2.69
N PHE A 44 -9.50 8.66 -3.53
CA PHE A 44 -9.28 7.31 -3.03
C PHE A 44 -7.84 7.10 -2.56
N GLN A 45 -6.86 7.67 -3.28
CA GLN A 45 -5.46 7.61 -2.87
C GLN A 45 -5.27 8.21 -1.49
N GLU A 46 -5.85 9.38 -1.24
CA GLU A 46 -5.81 10.07 0.06
C GLU A 46 -6.40 9.20 1.18
N GLN A 47 -7.62 8.67 0.97
CA GLN A 47 -8.26 7.80 1.95
C GLN A 47 -7.46 6.51 2.24
N LEU A 48 -6.86 5.92 1.21
CA LEU A 48 -6.01 4.74 1.37
C LEU A 48 -4.71 5.07 2.09
N THR A 49 -4.07 6.19 1.77
CA THR A 49 -2.88 6.68 2.47
C THR A 49 -3.17 6.86 3.96
N HIS A 50 -4.28 7.50 4.33
CA HIS A 50 -4.68 7.62 5.74
C HIS A 50 -4.94 6.26 6.41
N SER A 51 -5.58 5.34 5.70
CA SER A 51 -5.87 3.99 6.23
C SER A 51 -4.61 3.16 6.46
N LEU A 52 -3.60 3.32 5.59
CA LEU A 52 -2.29 2.67 5.72
C LEU A 52 -1.45 3.31 6.83
N ALA A 53 -1.46 4.64 6.95
CA ALA A 53 -0.73 5.37 7.99
C ALA A 53 -1.19 4.96 9.40
N ALA A 54 -2.49 4.74 9.60
CA ALA A 54 -3.04 4.21 10.85
C ALA A 54 -2.50 2.82 11.24
N ARG A 55 -1.81 2.14 10.32
CA ARG A 55 -1.17 0.82 10.49
C ARG A 55 0.36 0.89 10.40
N SER A 56 0.95 2.09 10.52
CA SER A 56 2.39 2.32 10.37
C SER A 56 2.94 1.88 9.01
N LEU A 57 2.15 2.11 7.95
CA LEU A 57 2.52 1.86 6.56
C LEU A 57 2.42 3.15 5.76
N LEU A 58 3.36 3.36 4.85
CA LEU A 58 3.34 4.45 3.87
C LEU A 58 3.12 3.89 2.47
N ILE A 59 2.50 4.69 1.59
CA ILE A 59 2.26 4.35 0.19
C ILE A 59 2.78 5.44 -0.74
N ALA A 60 3.45 5.03 -1.81
CA ALA A 60 3.90 5.90 -2.88
C ALA A 60 3.30 5.44 -4.22
N TYR A 61 2.64 6.36 -4.91
CA TYR A 61 2.05 6.11 -6.23
C TYR A 61 3.03 6.58 -7.31
N GLY A 62 3.92 5.69 -7.73
CA GLY A 62 4.88 5.96 -8.79
C GLY A 62 4.27 5.83 -10.19
N ARG A 63 5.01 6.28 -11.21
CA ARG A 63 4.60 6.14 -12.61
C ARG A 63 4.50 4.68 -13.06
N ALA A 64 5.46 3.85 -12.67
CA ALA A 64 5.55 2.45 -13.10
C ALA A 64 4.96 1.46 -12.08
N ALA A 65 5.04 1.79 -10.80
CA ALA A 65 4.66 0.90 -9.72
C ALA A 65 4.09 1.68 -8.53
N VAL A 66 3.28 0.99 -7.74
CA VAL A 66 2.84 1.44 -6.41
C VAL A 66 3.69 0.72 -5.37
N VAL A 67 4.22 1.45 -4.41
CA VAL A 67 5.05 0.91 -3.33
C VAL A 67 4.34 1.12 -2.01
N VAL A 68 4.21 0.08 -1.21
CA VAL A 68 3.78 0.18 0.18
C VAL A 68 4.91 -0.32 1.07
N CYS A 69 5.33 0.44 2.06
CA CYS A 69 6.38 -0.01 2.99
C CYS A 69 6.09 0.40 4.43
N GLN A 70 6.87 -0.18 5.34
CA GLN A 70 6.85 0.18 6.76
C GLN A 70 7.23 1.65 6.95
N ASP A 71 6.45 2.37 7.75
CA ASP A 71 6.68 3.79 8.07
C ASP A 71 7.61 3.96 9.28
N TYR A 72 8.68 3.17 9.31
CA TYR A 72 9.75 3.26 10.28
C TYR A 72 11.08 2.89 9.62
N ASN A 73 12.19 3.16 10.29
CA ASN A 73 13.53 2.96 9.73
C ASN A 73 13.91 1.47 9.64
N PHE A 74 13.37 0.76 8.63
CA PHE A 74 13.57 -0.68 8.45
C PHE A 74 14.86 -1.04 7.70
N ASN A 75 15.49 -0.08 7.02
CA ASN A 75 16.78 -0.26 6.34
C ASN A 75 17.61 1.02 6.42
N PRO A 76 18.26 1.28 7.58
CA PRO A 76 19.01 2.51 7.80
C PRO A 76 20.19 2.65 6.86
N VAL A 77 20.44 3.89 6.39
CA VAL A 77 21.68 4.24 5.70
C VAL A 77 22.85 4.08 6.66
N LYS A 78 23.86 3.30 6.26
CA LYS A 78 25.10 3.18 7.01
C LYS A 78 26.03 4.34 6.63
N PRO A 79 26.64 5.02 7.61
CA PRO A 79 27.64 6.06 7.35
C PRO A 79 28.90 5.50 6.69
#